data_AF-A0A9N8JZ15-F1
#
_entry.id   AF-A0A9N8JZ15-F1
#
_cell.length_a   1.000
_cell.length_b   1.000
_cell.length_c   1.000
_cell.angle_alpha   90.00
_cell.angle_beta   90.00
_cell.angle_gamma   90.00
#
_symmetry.space_group_name_H-M   'P 1'
#
loop_
_entity.id
_entity.type
_entity.pdbx_description
1 polymer ?
#
loop_
_entity_poly.entity_id
_entity_poly.type
_entity_poly.pdbx_seq_one_letter_code
_entity_poly.pdbx_strand_id
1 'polypeptide(L)'
;MDISELIESALLHLLQKDTIVTSTYPYLYRKWLSDVTSIDIGTTATTHASPSPDGHYIAGLTPDHLYVYYTATLTIASSFPLDNSNAPTTRSTETPALHWTPCSLSILLQTSSYVSLFSLANTASRVRIANGSASLGRIASADVFGENIIVVWEFGRVGILEVARGRVTEIGELKTGLGSLKSAWGIRRLRGKVEGMFGLLIAKAQLTNAVLAMLCRSSAMDTLSFMLASSAAPFTTMNTPTTDAQSLAWSPSGKWLSVLDTPLSAPNSAVHLYTADGNFYRSYPPATSEPIEETYTLGPLRQVWGPNHLALANADGSITLLSTITFSPVYTLEPWTVVEDDISAVYREQVNGKGDRNWAYLGSGDDTTHQLLASYSPTIEMKFDATGKFLACRLEAFPETVLVWKIPSSKPIFASTAQDTESEAETNEDQNTSMLVFHHHTNIKKLQWHPTISGLLLSHTEDNQIYLSSTTGETNAPLHLSHPFSGPKESPSTSSTSPMDLVNVHWVTSTTVLITTKKRGWVIAYPFGAPSAPSSPVHTQFSDTRERTRDHETQEEVSEDSLYDILSGRTPLPALRISDDYLPEDSEAEGYEEGNDGLDDTFRGKGTAGTIGSFEY
;
A
#
# COMPACT_ATOMS: atom_id res chain seq x y z
N MET A 1 -29.91 -31.11 29.08
CA MET A 1 -29.70 -30.28 27.89
C MET A 1 -28.21 -30.27 27.69
N ASP A 2 -27.74 -31.05 26.73
CA ASP A 2 -26.36 -31.48 26.64
C ASP A 2 -25.49 -30.36 26.03
N ILE A 3 -24.29 -30.16 26.55
CA ILE A 3 -23.40 -29.05 26.14
C ILE A 3 -23.01 -29.20 24.65
N SER A 4 -23.06 -30.40 24.10
CA SER A 4 -22.86 -30.66 22.67
C SER A 4 -23.96 -30.07 21.79
N GLU A 5 -25.24 -30.11 22.20
CA GLU A 5 -26.36 -29.53 21.44
C GLU A 5 -26.32 -27.99 21.44
N LEU A 6 -25.81 -27.38 22.52
CA LEU A 6 -25.64 -25.94 22.61
C LEU A 6 -24.50 -25.45 21.69
N ILE A 7 -23.45 -26.25 21.55
CA ILE A 7 -22.29 -25.95 20.68
C ILE A 7 -22.65 -26.17 19.21
N GLU A 8 -23.38 -27.23 18.86
CA GLU A 8 -23.89 -27.44 17.51
C GLU A 8 -24.88 -26.35 17.09
N SER A 9 -25.79 -25.95 17.98
CA SER A 9 -26.74 -24.86 17.71
C SER A 9 -26.02 -23.52 17.50
N ALA A 10 -24.97 -23.23 18.28
CA ALA A 10 -24.18 -22.00 18.12
C ALA A 10 -23.32 -22.02 16.84
N LEU A 11 -22.75 -23.17 16.46
CA LEU A 11 -22.01 -23.35 15.22
C LEU A 11 -22.90 -23.26 13.98
N LEU A 12 -24.11 -23.82 14.03
CA LEU A 12 -25.12 -23.65 12.99
C LEU A 12 -25.55 -22.19 12.87
N HIS A 13 -25.74 -21.47 13.97
CA HIS A 13 -26.11 -20.05 13.95
C HIS A 13 -24.99 -19.13 13.42
N LEU A 14 -23.71 -19.50 13.61
CA LEU A 14 -22.56 -18.79 13.06
C LEU A 14 -22.35 -19.09 11.57
N LEU A 15 -22.48 -20.35 11.16
CA LEU A 15 -22.40 -20.74 9.74
C LEU A 15 -23.56 -20.17 8.93
N GLN A 16 -24.76 -20.05 9.51
CA GLN A 16 -25.91 -19.47 8.82
C GLN A 16 -25.80 -17.95 8.67
N LYS A 17 -25.07 -17.25 9.57
CA LYS A 17 -24.74 -15.82 9.39
C LYS A 17 -23.69 -15.59 8.31
N ASP A 18 -22.67 -16.45 8.20
CA ASP A 18 -21.67 -16.34 7.13
C ASP A 18 -22.20 -16.77 5.75
N THR A 19 -23.19 -17.66 5.71
CA THR A 19 -23.83 -18.12 4.45
C THR A 19 -24.89 -17.13 3.94
N ILE A 20 -25.56 -16.38 4.82
CA ILE A 20 -26.48 -15.30 4.41
C ILE A 20 -25.72 -14.09 3.85
N VAL A 21 -24.45 -13.90 4.25
CA VAL A 21 -23.60 -12.82 3.72
C VAL A 21 -23.15 -13.10 2.28
N THR A 22 -23.12 -14.33 1.77
CA THR A 22 -22.66 -14.58 0.38
C THR A 22 -23.76 -14.54 -0.69
N SER A 23 -25.04 -14.70 -0.35
CA SER A 23 -26.11 -14.84 -1.36
C SER A 23 -26.85 -13.56 -1.75
N THR A 24 -26.77 -12.48 -0.96
CA THR A 24 -27.60 -11.27 -1.18
C THR A 24 -26.96 -10.19 -2.05
N TYR A 25 -25.68 -10.32 -2.41
CA TYR A 25 -24.92 -9.26 -3.09
C TYR A 25 -25.20 -9.04 -4.59
N PRO A 26 -25.60 -10.02 -5.42
CA PRO A 26 -25.78 -9.78 -6.86
C PRO A 26 -26.88 -8.74 -7.15
N TYR A 27 -27.94 -8.73 -6.32
CA TYR A 27 -29.09 -7.83 -6.48
C TYR A 27 -28.89 -6.44 -5.89
N LEU A 28 -27.98 -6.28 -4.94
CA LEU A 28 -27.67 -4.99 -4.30
C LEU A 28 -26.74 -4.11 -5.14
N TYR A 29 -26.00 -4.70 -6.10
CA TYR A 29 -25.02 -3.97 -6.91
C TYR A 29 -25.65 -2.89 -7.80
N ARG A 30 -26.87 -3.10 -8.33
CA ARG A 30 -27.53 -2.12 -9.23
C ARG A 30 -28.29 -0.99 -8.53
N LYS A 31 -28.74 -1.16 -7.28
CA LYS A 31 -29.63 -0.19 -6.61
C LYS A 31 -28.90 0.92 -5.84
N TRP A 32 -27.59 0.80 -5.67
CA TRP A 32 -26.74 1.74 -4.92
C TRP A 32 -25.87 2.67 -5.80
N LEU A 33 -25.92 2.50 -7.13
CA LEU A 33 -24.99 3.12 -8.10
C LEU A 33 -25.31 4.57 -8.52
N SER A 34 -26.13 5.32 -7.76
CA SER A 34 -26.38 6.74 -8.07
C SER A 34 -25.41 7.72 -7.40
N ASP A 35 -24.70 7.33 -6.33
CA ASP A 35 -23.96 8.29 -5.51
C ASP A 35 -22.56 7.78 -5.12
N VAL A 36 -21.64 7.71 -6.09
CA VAL A 36 -20.20 7.65 -5.77
C VAL A 36 -19.83 9.00 -5.17
N THR A 37 -19.63 9.02 -3.87
CA THR A 37 -19.19 10.21 -3.15
C THR A 37 -17.66 10.15 -3.00
N SER A 38 -17.00 11.24 -3.38
CA SER A 38 -15.60 11.48 -3.06
C SER A 38 -15.53 12.66 -2.11
N ILE A 39 -14.76 12.52 -1.03
CA ILE A 39 -14.52 13.61 -0.09
C ILE A 39 -13.10 14.10 -0.33
N ASP A 40 -12.98 15.39 -0.66
CA ASP A 40 -11.70 16.07 -0.84
C ASP A 40 -11.23 16.65 0.50
N ILE A 41 -9.99 16.38 0.87
CA ILE A 41 -9.35 16.98 2.04
C ILE A 41 -8.03 17.55 1.58
N GLY A 42 -8.05 18.84 1.33
CA GLY A 42 -6.90 19.61 0.88
C GLY A 42 -6.73 20.90 1.67
N THR A 43 -6.69 20.87 3.00
CA THR A 43 -6.07 21.97 3.75
C THR A 43 -4.58 21.64 3.92
N THR A 44 -3.77 22.22 3.03
CA THR A 44 -2.31 22.02 2.81
C THR A 44 -1.92 20.78 1.97
N ALA A 45 -1.04 20.98 0.99
CA ALA A 45 -0.73 20.04 -0.08
C ALA A 45 0.03 18.79 0.42
N THR A 46 -0.70 17.79 0.92
CA THR A 46 -0.14 16.45 1.20
C THR A 46 0.16 15.73 -0.12
N THR A 47 1.41 15.38 -0.40
CA THR A 47 1.85 14.82 -1.69
C THR A 47 1.96 13.30 -1.71
N HIS A 48 1.91 12.66 -0.54
CA HIS A 48 1.92 11.21 -0.39
C HIS A 48 0.98 10.80 0.73
N ALA A 49 0.21 9.73 0.54
CA ALA A 49 -0.56 9.15 1.62
C ALA A 49 -0.51 7.62 1.62
N SER A 50 -0.65 7.04 2.80
CA SER A 50 -0.60 5.60 3.01
C SER A 50 -1.59 5.17 4.10
N PRO A 51 -2.43 4.16 3.83
CA PRO A 51 -3.37 3.55 4.78
C PRO A 51 -2.68 2.77 5.91
N SER A 52 -3.27 2.73 7.10
CA SER A 52 -2.86 1.76 8.10
C SER A 52 -3.37 0.34 7.75
N PRO A 53 -2.67 -0.73 8.17
CA PRO A 53 -3.06 -2.12 7.88
C PRO A 53 -4.45 -2.54 8.38
N ASP A 54 -4.95 -1.90 9.44
CA ASP A 54 -6.29 -2.09 9.99
C ASP A 54 -7.35 -1.16 9.35
N GLY A 55 -6.93 -0.25 8.46
CA GLY A 55 -7.80 0.70 7.78
C GLY A 55 -8.34 1.84 8.66
N HIS A 56 -7.93 1.92 9.94
CA HIS A 56 -8.43 2.95 10.87
C HIS A 56 -7.77 4.32 10.69
N TYR A 57 -6.56 4.36 10.13
CA TYR A 57 -5.79 5.57 9.95
C TYR A 57 -5.30 5.75 8.52
N ILE A 58 -5.04 7.00 8.15
CA ILE A 58 -4.36 7.38 6.92
C ILE A 58 -3.23 8.32 7.29
N ALA A 59 -2.00 7.98 6.89
CA ALA A 59 -0.84 8.86 7.02
C ALA A 59 -0.75 9.72 5.76
N GLY A 60 -0.68 11.03 5.91
CA GLY A 60 -0.48 12.00 4.83
C GLY A 60 0.78 12.81 5.07
N LEU A 61 1.65 12.90 4.06
CA LEU A 61 2.92 13.60 4.11
C LEU A 61 2.82 14.94 3.37
N THR A 62 3.08 16.03 4.06
CA THR A 62 3.39 17.35 3.47
C THR A 62 4.90 17.57 3.48
N PRO A 63 5.41 18.64 2.84
CA PRO A 63 6.85 18.96 2.90
C PRO A 63 7.38 19.17 4.33
N ASP A 64 6.53 19.65 5.23
CA ASP A 64 6.85 20.12 6.57
C ASP A 64 6.26 19.28 7.70
N HIS A 65 5.28 18.42 7.43
CA HIS A 65 4.57 17.63 8.43
C HIS A 65 4.21 16.23 7.92
N LEU A 66 4.19 15.28 8.85
CA LEU A 66 3.49 14.00 8.68
C LEU A 66 2.21 14.06 9.52
N TYR A 67 1.06 14.05 8.87
CA TYR A 67 -0.25 13.98 9.50
C TYR A 67 -0.78 12.56 9.51
N VAL A 68 -1.52 12.22 10.55
CA VAL A 68 -2.25 10.96 10.65
C VAL A 68 -3.71 11.30 10.89
N TYR A 69 -4.57 10.81 10.03
CA TYR A 69 -6.01 11.06 10.04
C TYR A 69 -6.74 9.79 10.45
N TYR A 70 -7.86 9.93 11.16
CA TYR A 70 -8.82 8.83 11.30
C TYR A 70 -9.53 8.60 9.96
N THR A 71 -9.58 7.38 9.43
CA THR A 71 -10.25 7.11 8.14
C THR A 71 -11.75 7.42 8.15
N ALA A 72 -12.41 7.20 9.29
CA ALA A 72 -13.87 7.33 9.40
C ALA A 72 -14.36 8.78 9.48
N THR A 73 -13.63 9.64 10.20
CA THR A 73 -14.02 11.05 10.44
C THR A 73 -13.14 12.04 9.68
N LEU A 74 -11.98 11.58 9.21
CA LEU A 74 -10.95 12.37 8.56
C LEU A 74 -10.40 13.52 9.40
N THR A 75 -10.59 13.44 10.72
CA THR A 75 -9.99 14.34 11.69
C THR A 75 -8.54 13.92 11.96
N ILE A 76 -7.67 14.89 12.25
CA ILE A 76 -6.26 14.64 12.59
C ILE A 76 -6.20 13.89 13.92
N ALA A 77 -5.65 12.67 13.90
CA ALA A 77 -5.33 11.86 15.06
C ALA A 77 -3.95 12.24 15.65
N SER A 78 -2.97 12.55 14.80
CA SER A 78 -1.62 12.95 15.22
C SER A 78 -0.93 13.78 14.15
N SER A 79 -0.02 14.65 14.56
CA SER A 79 0.80 15.48 13.68
C SER A 79 2.26 15.46 14.12
N PHE A 80 3.17 15.22 13.19
CA PHE A 80 4.60 15.18 13.44
C PHE A 80 5.31 16.21 12.57
N PRO A 81 5.94 17.25 13.15
CA PRO A 81 6.72 18.21 12.38
C PRO A 81 7.98 17.54 11.79
N LEU A 82 8.30 17.91 10.56
CA LEU A 82 9.50 17.48 9.83
C LEU A 82 10.50 18.64 9.81
N ASP A 83 11.78 18.32 10.01
CA ASP A 83 12.83 19.35 10.02
C ASP A 83 13.10 19.84 8.59
N ASN A 84 12.93 21.14 8.35
CA ASN A 84 13.09 21.78 7.02
C ASN A 84 14.46 21.56 6.35
N SER A 85 15.51 21.24 7.13
CA SER A 85 16.84 20.91 6.56
C SER A 85 16.86 19.58 5.79
N ASN A 86 15.85 18.73 5.99
CA ASN A 86 15.71 17.41 5.38
C ASN A 86 14.25 17.09 5.00
N ALA A 87 13.43 18.12 4.83
CA ALA A 87 12.18 17.98 4.11
C ALA A 87 12.49 17.24 2.80
N PRO A 88 11.65 16.29 2.34
CA PRO A 88 11.78 15.73 1.00
C PRO A 88 11.65 16.90 0.02
N THR A 89 12.77 17.55 -0.28
CA THR A 89 12.77 18.71 -1.14
C THR A 89 12.24 18.21 -2.47
N THR A 90 11.41 19.01 -3.12
CA THR A 90 10.91 18.75 -4.48
C THR A 90 12.03 18.60 -5.53
N ARG A 91 13.31 18.67 -5.12
CA ARG A 91 14.52 18.35 -5.88
C ARG A 91 15.07 16.94 -5.68
N SER A 92 14.67 16.17 -4.66
CA SER A 92 15.05 14.75 -4.64
C SER A 92 14.22 14.01 -5.68
N THR A 93 14.88 13.39 -6.65
CA THR A 93 14.24 12.69 -7.77
C THR A 93 13.38 11.51 -7.34
N GLU A 94 13.56 11.01 -6.12
CA GLU A 94 12.87 9.84 -5.57
C GLU A 94 11.75 10.23 -4.60
N THR A 95 10.59 9.59 -4.75
CA THR A 95 9.41 9.81 -3.91
C THR A 95 9.58 9.15 -2.54
N PRO A 96 9.30 9.84 -1.43
CA PRO A 96 9.30 9.24 -0.10
C PRO A 96 8.28 8.10 0.00
N ALA A 97 8.61 7.08 0.78
CA ALA A 97 7.73 5.93 1.04
C ALA A 97 7.28 5.93 2.51
N LEU A 98 6.00 5.63 2.72
CA LEU A 98 5.38 5.50 4.03
C LEU A 98 5.03 4.03 4.28
N HIS A 99 5.65 3.44 5.29
CA HIS A 99 5.40 2.05 5.71
C HIS A 99 4.79 2.04 7.10
N TRP A 100 3.62 1.44 7.24
CA TRP A 100 3.00 1.25 8.54
C TRP A 100 3.55 0.01 9.23
N THR A 101 3.70 0.09 10.55
CA THR A 101 3.86 -1.12 11.37
C THR A 101 2.64 -2.04 11.18
N PRO A 102 2.81 -3.36 11.24
CA PRO A 102 1.69 -4.31 11.15
C PRO A 102 0.55 -4.08 12.16
N CYS A 103 0.85 -3.43 13.29
CA CYS A 103 -0.12 -3.09 14.33
C CYS A 103 -0.78 -1.72 14.17
N SER A 104 -0.49 -0.98 13.09
CA SER A 104 -1.01 0.37 12.85
C SER A 104 -0.66 1.43 13.90
N LEU A 105 0.30 1.17 14.80
CA LEU A 105 0.65 2.09 15.90
C LEU A 105 1.86 2.97 15.61
N SER A 106 2.63 2.70 14.55
CA SER A 106 3.75 3.54 14.14
C SER A 106 3.91 3.55 12.63
N ILE A 107 4.55 4.61 12.14
CA ILE A 107 4.76 4.88 10.73
C ILE A 107 6.25 5.09 10.50
N LEU A 108 6.78 4.40 9.51
CA LEU A 108 8.12 4.57 9.00
C LEU A 108 8.07 5.48 7.77
N LEU A 109 8.78 6.61 7.83
CA LEU A 109 9.07 7.45 6.68
C LEU A 109 10.43 7.06 6.13
N GLN A 110 10.45 6.48 4.94
CA GLN A 110 11.66 6.17 4.19
C GLN A 110 11.89 7.24 3.12
N THR A 111 13.09 7.79 3.11
CA THR A 111 13.64 8.58 2.00
C THR A 111 14.95 7.93 1.55
N SER A 112 15.53 8.42 0.44
CA SER A 112 16.84 7.94 -0.02
C SER A 112 17.99 8.28 0.93
N SER A 113 17.80 9.23 1.84
CA SER A 113 18.84 9.77 2.73
C SER A 113 18.62 9.47 4.21
N TYR A 114 17.40 9.15 4.63
CA TYR A 114 17.10 8.81 6.01
C TYR A 114 15.84 7.97 6.15
N VAL A 115 15.75 7.27 7.27
CA VAL A 115 14.55 6.57 7.74
C VAL A 115 14.15 7.16 9.09
N SER A 116 12.87 7.47 9.28
CA SER A 116 12.33 7.96 10.56
C SER A 116 11.14 7.13 11.00
N LEU A 117 11.09 6.76 12.27
CA LEU A 117 9.97 6.10 12.90
C LEU A 117 9.19 7.09 13.76
N PHE A 118 7.89 7.17 13.52
CA PHE A 118 6.93 7.99 14.26
C PHE A 118 5.95 7.09 14.99
N SER A 119 5.85 7.22 16.31
CA SER A 119 4.91 6.46 17.13
C SER A 119 3.65 7.27 17.42
N LEU A 120 2.47 6.66 17.22
CA LEU A 120 1.20 7.26 17.61
C LEU A 120 1.01 7.28 19.13
N ALA A 121 1.58 6.31 19.84
CA ALA A 121 1.45 6.21 21.29
C ALA A 121 2.37 7.19 22.03
N ASN A 122 3.51 7.54 21.43
CA ASN A 122 4.45 8.49 21.99
C ASN A 122 4.94 9.44 20.90
N THR A 123 4.23 10.56 20.75
CA THR A 123 4.52 11.57 19.73
C THR A 123 5.82 12.32 19.95
N ALA A 124 6.38 12.28 21.17
CA ALA A 124 7.68 12.85 21.50
C ALA A 124 8.85 11.93 21.10
N SER A 125 8.59 10.62 20.96
CA SER A 125 9.62 9.66 20.55
C SER A 125 9.80 9.70 19.03
N ARG A 126 10.96 10.18 18.59
CA ARG A 126 11.37 10.17 17.19
C ARG A 126 12.69 9.45 17.06
N VAL A 127 12.67 8.34 16.34
CA VAL A 127 13.90 7.61 15.99
C VAL A 127 14.21 7.89 14.54
N ARG A 128 15.42 8.41 14.28
CA ARG A 128 15.86 8.79 12.95
C ARG A 128 17.23 8.20 12.65
N ILE A 129 17.30 7.52 11.52
CA ILE A 129 18.54 7.03 10.93
C ILE A 129 18.82 7.93 9.74
N ALA A 130 19.81 8.80 9.86
CA ALA A 130 20.37 9.44 8.68
C ALA A 130 21.43 8.52 8.09
N ASN A 131 21.50 8.50 6.77
CA ASN A 131 22.59 7.89 6.07
C ASN A 131 23.87 8.65 6.44
N GLY A 132 24.86 7.94 6.99
CA GLY A 132 26.13 8.53 7.43
C GLY A 132 27.03 8.93 6.24
N SER A 133 28.33 9.04 6.49
CA SER A 133 29.33 9.33 5.46
C SER A 133 29.35 8.27 4.35
N ALA A 134 28.72 8.58 3.21
CA ALA A 134 28.85 8.10 1.81
C ALA A 134 29.10 6.61 1.46
N SER A 135 29.69 5.77 2.32
CA SER A 135 30.19 4.43 1.96
C SER A 135 29.11 3.36 1.81
N LEU A 136 27.89 3.61 2.29
CA LEU A 136 26.78 2.66 2.22
C LEU A 136 25.85 2.87 1.00
N GLY A 137 25.95 3.99 0.28
CA GLY A 137 25.01 4.34 -0.80
C GLY A 137 23.64 4.80 -0.28
N ARG A 138 22.64 5.01 -1.14
CA ARG A 138 21.29 5.46 -0.73
C ARG A 138 20.51 4.37 0.02
N ILE A 139 19.51 4.76 0.82
CA ILE A 139 18.57 3.81 1.42
C ILE A 139 17.60 3.32 0.34
N ALA A 140 17.69 2.04 0.00
CA ALA A 140 16.86 1.40 -1.03
C ALA A 140 15.53 0.90 -0.47
N SER A 141 15.53 0.32 0.74
CA SER A 141 14.32 -0.18 1.38
C SER A 141 14.46 -0.19 2.89
N ALA A 142 13.36 -0.02 3.61
CA ALA A 142 13.30 -0.24 5.05
C ALA A 142 11.97 -0.86 5.44
N ASP A 143 11.97 -1.72 6.47
CA ASP A 143 10.75 -2.32 7.00
C ASP A 143 10.93 -2.71 8.48
N VAL A 144 9.80 -2.87 9.18
CA VAL A 144 9.74 -3.15 10.61
C VAL A 144 9.96 -4.65 10.84
N PHE A 145 10.90 -4.97 11.73
CA PHE A 145 11.32 -6.32 12.09
C PHE A 145 11.34 -6.49 13.61
N GLY A 146 10.22 -6.98 14.14
CA GLY A 146 9.96 -6.95 15.57
C GLY A 146 9.95 -5.54 16.14
N GLU A 147 10.72 -5.29 17.18
CA GLU A 147 10.89 -3.96 17.77
C GLU A 147 11.97 -3.13 17.06
N ASN A 148 12.62 -3.73 16.05
CA ASN A 148 13.73 -3.15 15.32
C ASN A 148 13.32 -2.75 13.90
N ILE A 149 14.18 -2.02 13.20
CA ILE A 149 13.97 -1.65 11.79
C ILE A 149 15.09 -2.26 10.96
N ILE A 150 14.73 -2.95 9.89
CA ILE A 150 15.68 -3.36 8.85
C ILE A 150 15.84 -2.21 7.87
N VAL A 151 17.08 -1.91 7.53
CA VAL A 151 17.45 -0.96 6.49
C VAL A 151 18.32 -1.68 5.46
N VAL A 152 17.96 -1.53 4.21
CA VAL A 152 18.67 -2.05 3.03
C VAL A 152 19.14 -0.88 2.20
N TRP A 153 20.42 -0.88 1.86
CA TRP A 153 21.03 0.16 1.04
C TRP A 153 21.15 -0.26 -0.45
N GLU A 154 21.41 0.71 -1.32
CA GLU A 154 21.49 0.58 -2.79
C GLU A 154 22.46 -0.49 -3.27
N PHE A 155 23.50 -0.79 -2.49
CA PHE A 155 24.50 -1.82 -2.79
C PHE A 155 24.27 -3.12 -2.03
N GLY A 156 23.03 -3.40 -1.59
CA GLY A 156 22.66 -4.68 -0.98
C GLY A 156 23.02 -4.85 0.49
N ARG A 157 23.84 -3.96 1.08
CA ARG A 157 24.12 -4.00 2.52
C ARG A 157 22.83 -3.91 3.34
N VAL A 158 22.80 -4.65 4.44
CA VAL A 158 21.65 -4.73 5.35
C VAL A 158 22.08 -4.49 6.79
N GLY A 159 21.29 -3.68 7.47
CA GLY A 159 21.50 -3.34 8.87
C GLY A 159 20.20 -3.42 9.66
N ILE A 160 20.30 -3.85 10.90
CA ILE A 160 19.22 -3.80 11.88
C ILE A 160 19.48 -2.60 12.78
N LEU A 161 18.56 -1.63 12.76
CA LEU A 161 18.48 -0.59 13.78
C LEU A 161 17.75 -1.13 15.00
N GLU A 162 18.48 -1.21 16.11
CA GLU A 162 17.90 -1.42 17.42
C GLU A 162 17.29 -0.11 17.92
N VAL A 163 15.97 0.02 17.82
CA VAL A 163 15.22 1.26 18.13
C VAL A 163 15.46 1.70 19.58
N ALA A 164 15.53 0.74 20.50
CA ALA A 164 15.77 1.00 21.93
C ALA A 164 17.16 1.59 22.22
N ARG A 165 18.17 1.25 21.41
CA ARG A 165 19.56 1.70 21.62
C ARG A 165 20.01 2.76 20.62
N GLY A 166 19.24 3.02 19.56
CA GLY A 166 19.63 3.89 18.46
C GLY A 166 20.86 3.40 17.71
N ARG A 167 21.17 2.09 17.76
CA ARG A 167 22.37 1.51 17.17
C ARG A 167 22.00 0.70 15.92
N VAL A 168 22.74 0.95 14.84
CA VAL A 168 22.67 0.12 13.64
C VAL A 168 23.73 -0.98 13.73
N THR A 169 23.32 -2.22 13.50
CA THR A 169 24.21 -3.38 13.38
C THR A 169 24.11 -3.91 11.96
N GLU A 170 25.21 -3.90 11.22
CA GLU A 170 25.30 -4.51 9.89
C GLU A 170 25.26 -6.03 10.03
N ILE A 171 24.36 -6.69 9.29
CA ILE A 171 24.08 -8.13 9.42
C ILE A 171 24.44 -8.93 8.17
N GLY A 172 24.75 -8.26 7.06
CA GLY A 172 25.19 -8.91 5.83
C GLY A 172 24.92 -8.08 4.59
N GLU A 173 25.15 -8.73 3.44
CA GLU A 173 24.98 -8.14 2.11
C GLU A 173 24.08 -9.05 1.28
N LEU A 174 22.99 -8.48 0.78
CA LEU A 174 22.08 -9.15 -0.13
C LEU A 174 22.75 -9.38 -1.47
N LYS A 175 22.30 -10.43 -2.13
CA LYS A 175 22.61 -10.65 -3.53
C LYS A 175 22.04 -9.51 -4.38
N THR A 176 22.93 -8.71 -4.94
CA THR A 176 22.63 -7.72 -5.98
C THR A 176 22.70 -8.41 -7.35
N GLY A 177 21.57 -8.58 -8.05
CA GLY A 177 21.49 -9.30 -9.33
C GLY A 177 20.52 -8.66 -10.32
N LEU A 178 20.12 -9.40 -11.36
CA LEU A 178 19.15 -8.97 -12.39
C LEU A 178 17.73 -8.65 -11.83
N GLY A 179 17.46 -9.04 -10.58
CA GLY A 179 16.23 -8.70 -9.85
C GLY A 179 16.33 -7.43 -9.00
N SER A 180 15.18 -6.94 -8.51
CA SER A 180 15.15 -5.86 -7.52
C SER A 180 15.74 -6.35 -6.20
N LEU A 181 16.47 -5.48 -5.47
CA LEU A 181 16.90 -5.74 -4.09
C LEU A 181 15.73 -6.21 -3.19
N LYS A 182 14.51 -5.75 -3.44
CA LYS A 182 13.31 -6.17 -2.71
C LYS A 182 12.97 -7.66 -2.88
N SER A 183 13.45 -8.29 -3.95
CA SER A 183 13.25 -9.71 -4.21
C SER A 183 14.27 -10.60 -3.50
N ALA A 184 15.35 -10.03 -2.95
CA ALA A 184 16.41 -10.77 -2.27
C ALA A 184 16.17 -10.95 -0.76
N TRP A 185 15.09 -10.40 -0.20
CA TRP A 185 14.78 -10.55 1.22
C TRP A 185 13.28 -10.47 1.50
N GLY A 186 12.87 -10.94 2.67
CA GLY A 186 11.48 -10.85 3.09
C GLY A 186 11.28 -11.21 4.56
N ILE A 187 10.27 -10.59 5.18
CA ILE A 187 9.92 -10.82 6.58
C ILE A 187 8.66 -11.67 6.64
N ARG A 188 8.78 -12.85 7.25
CA ARG A 188 7.64 -13.66 7.68
C ARG A 188 7.07 -13.07 8.96
N ARG A 189 5.81 -12.63 8.91
CA ARG A 189 5.05 -12.14 10.06
C ARG A 189 3.95 -13.14 10.39
N LEU A 190 4.12 -13.91 11.45
CA LEU A 190 3.15 -14.92 11.87
C LEU A 190 1.86 -14.25 12.37
N ARG A 191 0.79 -14.22 11.57
CA ARG A 191 -0.53 -13.78 12.04
C ARG A 191 -1.00 -14.74 13.14
N GLY A 192 -0.81 -14.35 14.39
CA GLY A 192 -1.18 -15.17 15.53
C GLY A 192 -2.69 -15.42 15.51
N LYS A 193 -3.10 -16.66 15.23
CA LYS A 193 -4.44 -17.15 15.53
C LYS A 193 -4.43 -17.53 17.01
N VAL A 194 -4.46 -16.53 17.89
CA VAL A 194 -4.60 -16.77 19.34
C VAL A 194 -6.01 -16.32 19.72
N GLU A 195 -6.94 -17.25 19.60
CA GLU A 195 -8.31 -17.08 20.10
C GLU A 195 -8.25 -16.65 21.57
N GLY A 196 -8.93 -15.57 21.93
CA GLY A 196 -9.01 -15.06 23.30
C GLY A 196 -7.91 -14.06 23.72
N MET A 197 -6.97 -13.69 22.85
CA MET A 197 -5.92 -12.73 23.18
C MET A 197 -6.24 -11.32 22.63
N PHE A 198 -6.20 -10.28 23.47
CA PHE A 198 -6.47 -8.88 23.07
C PHE A 198 -5.49 -8.41 21.97
N GLY A 199 -5.98 -7.58 21.03
CA GLY A 199 -5.25 -7.21 19.81
C GLY A 199 -3.82 -6.66 19.99
N LEU A 200 -3.54 -5.98 21.10
CA LEU A 200 -2.20 -5.49 21.43
C LEU A 200 -1.18 -6.63 21.68
N LEU A 201 -1.62 -7.71 22.33
CA LEU A 201 -0.77 -8.87 22.59
C LEU A 201 -0.53 -9.67 21.31
N ILE A 202 -1.52 -9.74 20.41
CA ILE A 202 -1.36 -10.40 19.09
C ILE A 202 -0.34 -9.63 18.26
N ALA A 203 -0.47 -8.31 18.20
CA ALA A 203 0.49 -7.43 17.54
C ALA A 203 1.92 -7.61 18.09
N LYS A 204 2.08 -7.66 19.42
CA LYS A 204 3.38 -7.88 20.05
C LYS A 204 3.96 -9.25 19.71
N ALA A 205 3.16 -10.31 19.77
CA ALA A 205 3.58 -11.66 19.39
C ALA A 205 3.95 -11.78 17.90
N GLN A 206 3.23 -11.07 17.03
CA GLN A 206 3.53 -10.98 15.60
C GLN A 206 4.89 -10.35 15.33
N LEU A 207 5.21 -9.31 16.09
CA LEU A 207 6.48 -8.59 15.99
C LEU A 207 7.62 -9.45 16.55
N THR A 208 7.46 -10.07 17.72
CA THR A 208 8.53 -10.84 18.37
C THR A 208 8.90 -12.13 17.63
N ASN A 209 7.95 -12.73 16.90
CA ASN A 209 8.16 -13.98 16.14
C ASN A 209 8.43 -13.74 14.65
N ALA A 210 8.83 -12.53 14.26
CA ALA A 210 9.18 -12.23 12.89
C ALA A 210 10.48 -12.95 12.49
N VAL A 211 10.46 -13.57 11.30
CA VAL A 211 11.64 -14.22 10.71
C VAL A 211 12.02 -13.46 9.44
N LEU A 212 13.26 -12.96 9.40
CA LEU A 212 13.86 -12.39 8.22
C LEU A 212 14.53 -13.51 7.41
N ALA A 213 14.19 -13.63 6.13
CA ALA A 213 14.96 -14.42 5.17
C ALA A 213 15.74 -13.48 4.25
N MET A 214 17.01 -13.81 4.00
CA MET A 214 17.91 -13.07 3.13
C MET A 214 18.59 -14.01 2.16
N LEU A 215 18.54 -13.66 0.88
CA LEU A 215 19.35 -14.25 -0.17
C LEU A 215 20.65 -13.46 -0.28
N CYS A 216 21.74 -14.09 0.12
CA CYS A 216 23.09 -13.54 0.12
C CYS A 216 23.95 -14.26 -0.91
N ARG A 217 25.03 -13.63 -1.35
CA ARG A 217 26.04 -14.27 -2.19
C ARG A 217 27.37 -14.26 -1.47
N SER A 218 27.90 -15.45 -1.19
CA SER A 218 29.21 -15.62 -0.59
C SER A 218 30.05 -16.57 -1.44
N SER A 219 31.26 -16.17 -1.82
CA SER A 219 32.20 -17.04 -2.55
C SER A 219 31.62 -17.60 -3.87
N ALA A 220 30.90 -16.76 -4.63
CA ALA A 220 30.18 -17.12 -5.86
C ALA A 220 29.05 -18.16 -5.69
N MET A 221 28.72 -18.55 -4.46
CA MET A 221 27.60 -19.41 -4.15
C MET A 221 26.45 -18.60 -3.57
N ASP A 222 25.23 -19.00 -3.91
CA ASP A 222 24.03 -18.44 -3.33
C ASP A 222 23.77 -19.08 -1.96
N THR A 223 23.45 -18.23 -1.00
CA THR A 223 23.21 -18.61 0.40
C THR A 223 21.91 -18.01 0.88
N LEU A 224 21.18 -18.79 1.67
CA LEU A 224 19.93 -18.38 2.29
C LEU A 224 20.15 -18.32 3.80
N SER A 225 20.01 -17.13 4.37
CA SER A 225 20.16 -16.88 5.80
C SER A 225 18.83 -16.50 6.43
N PHE A 226 18.54 -17.06 7.61
CA PHE A 226 17.36 -16.70 8.40
C PHE A 226 17.75 -16.11 9.75
N MET A 227 17.07 -15.02 10.12
CA MET A 227 17.26 -14.29 11.38
C MET A 227 15.94 -14.16 12.12
N LEU A 228 16.01 -14.21 13.45
CA LEU A 228 14.90 -13.89 14.34
C LEU A 228 15.00 -12.43 14.78
N ALA A 229 13.87 -11.77 15.00
CA ALA A 229 13.86 -10.38 15.46
C ALA A 229 14.60 -10.14 16.79
N SER A 230 14.68 -11.18 17.62
CA SER A 230 15.40 -11.18 18.90
C SER A 230 16.91 -11.39 18.79
N SER A 231 17.44 -11.71 17.59
CA SER A 231 18.84 -12.05 17.38
C SER A 231 19.43 -11.33 16.17
N ALA A 232 20.59 -10.69 16.36
CA ALA A 232 21.37 -10.13 15.26
C ALA A 232 22.18 -11.18 14.49
N ALA A 233 22.29 -12.41 15.02
CA ALA A 233 22.94 -13.53 14.35
C ALA A 233 21.89 -14.44 13.68
N PRO A 234 22.18 -14.97 12.48
CA PRO A 234 21.31 -15.94 11.83
C PRO A 234 21.24 -17.22 12.65
N PHE A 235 20.03 -17.77 12.80
CA PHE A 235 19.84 -19.07 13.46
C PHE A 235 20.06 -20.22 12.46
N THR A 236 19.92 -19.96 11.16
CA THR A 236 20.30 -20.88 10.10
C THR A 236 20.85 -20.13 8.91
N THR A 237 21.84 -20.72 8.25
CA THR A 237 22.38 -20.25 6.96
C THR A 237 22.78 -21.48 6.17
N MET A 238 22.37 -21.52 4.91
CA MET A 238 22.56 -22.69 4.07
C MET A 238 22.86 -22.30 2.63
N ASN A 239 23.61 -23.14 1.94
CA ASN A 239 23.83 -23.00 0.50
C ASN A 239 22.55 -23.41 -0.22
N THR A 240 22.14 -22.63 -1.22
CA THR A 240 21.02 -22.98 -2.08
C THR A 240 21.54 -23.82 -3.26
N PRO A 241 20.75 -24.80 -3.75
CA PRO A 241 21.10 -25.59 -4.93
C PRO A 241 20.89 -24.82 -6.25
N THR A 242 20.88 -23.48 -6.19
CA THR A 242 20.61 -22.58 -7.32
C THR A 242 21.88 -22.31 -8.10
N THR A 243 21.75 -22.10 -9.41
CA THR A 243 22.83 -21.55 -10.24
C THR A 243 22.97 -20.04 -10.00
N ASP A 244 21.85 -19.33 -10.04
CA ASP A 244 21.78 -17.89 -9.84
C ASP A 244 20.37 -17.48 -9.39
N ALA A 245 20.08 -17.67 -8.10
CA ALA A 245 18.83 -17.28 -7.44
C ALA A 245 18.43 -15.83 -7.75
N GLN A 246 17.21 -15.65 -8.28
CA GLN A 246 16.67 -14.36 -8.72
C GLN A 246 15.74 -13.72 -7.69
N SER A 247 14.96 -14.51 -6.97
CA SER A 247 14.03 -13.98 -5.96
C SER A 247 13.69 -14.99 -4.88
N LEU A 248 13.28 -14.49 -3.71
CA LEU A 248 12.62 -15.28 -2.68
C LEU A 248 11.22 -14.71 -2.38
N ALA A 249 10.31 -15.58 -1.93
CA ALA A 249 8.97 -15.18 -1.52
C ALA A 249 8.41 -16.09 -0.42
N TRP A 250 7.85 -15.48 0.63
CA TRP A 250 7.14 -16.19 1.69
C TRP A 250 5.72 -16.54 1.25
N SER A 251 5.25 -17.73 1.61
CA SER A 251 3.84 -18.08 1.47
C SER A 251 2.96 -17.19 2.37
N PRO A 252 1.69 -16.89 2.00
CA PRO A 252 0.77 -16.13 2.84
C PRO A 252 0.55 -16.73 4.22
N SER A 253 0.63 -18.06 4.32
CA SER A 253 0.57 -18.81 5.58
C SER A 253 1.85 -18.70 6.42
N GLY A 254 2.94 -18.17 5.85
CA GLY A 254 4.26 -18.12 6.46
C GLY A 254 4.86 -19.49 6.74
N LYS A 255 4.32 -20.59 6.21
CA LYS A 255 4.84 -21.94 6.46
C LYS A 255 5.97 -22.31 5.50
N TRP A 256 5.99 -21.68 4.34
CA TRP A 256 6.88 -22.02 3.25
C TRP A 256 7.58 -20.78 2.72
N LEU A 257 8.80 -20.98 2.22
CA LEU A 257 9.57 -20.00 1.47
C LEU A 257 9.95 -20.64 0.14
N SER A 258 9.77 -19.91 -0.95
CA SER A 258 10.25 -20.31 -2.27
C SER A 258 11.42 -19.43 -2.71
N VAL A 259 12.41 -20.03 -3.36
CA VAL A 259 13.53 -19.36 -4.02
C VAL A 259 13.45 -19.71 -5.50
N LEU A 260 13.27 -18.69 -6.34
CA LEU A 260 13.27 -18.81 -7.81
C LEU A 260 14.71 -18.67 -8.30
N ASP A 261 15.16 -19.65 -9.08
CA ASP A 261 16.46 -19.65 -9.75
C ASP A 261 16.43 -18.86 -11.06
N THR A 262 17.58 -18.71 -11.72
CA THR A 262 17.66 -18.15 -13.06
C THR A 262 16.84 -18.99 -14.04
N PRO A 263 16.16 -18.36 -15.02
CA PRO A 263 15.46 -19.08 -16.09
C PRO A 263 16.37 -20.02 -16.87
N LEU A 264 17.69 -19.79 -16.86
CA LEU A 264 18.69 -20.65 -17.51
C LEU A 264 18.95 -21.97 -16.77
N SER A 265 18.47 -22.14 -15.53
CA SER A 265 18.61 -23.39 -14.76
C SER A 265 17.63 -24.47 -15.19
N ALA A 266 16.63 -24.13 -16.00
CA ALA A 266 15.77 -25.12 -16.64
C ALA A 266 16.59 -25.96 -17.63
N PRO A 267 16.30 -27.26 -17.76
CA PRO A 267 15.13 -27.99 -17.24
C PRO A 267 15.28 -28.62 -15.85
N ASN A 268 16.40 -28.42 -15.14
CA ASN A 268 16.75 -29.21 -13.95
C ASN A 268 15.89 -28.88 -12.72
N SER A 269 15.89 -27.62 -12.30
CA SER A 269 15.15 -27.14 -11.13
C SER A 269 15.10 -25.62 -11.18
N ALA A 270 13.91 -25.06 -11.30
CA ALA A 270 13.74 -23.61 -11.41
C ALA A 270 13.30 -22.96 -10.10
N VAL A 271 12.64 -23.71 -9.21
CA VAL A 271 12.16 -23.21 -7.93
C VAL A 271 12.52 -24.19 -6.82
N HIS A 272 13.02 -23.66 -5.71
CA HIS A 272 13.39 -24.43 -4.52
C HIS A 272 12.54 -24.01 -3.34
N LEU A 273 12.06 -24.98 -2.57
CA LEU A 273 11.09 -24.77 -1.50
C LEU A 273 11.72 -25.14 -0.16
N TYR A 274 11.52 -24.26 0.80
CA TYR A 274 12.06 -24.38 2.15
C TYR A 274 10.93 -24.27 3.17
N THR A 275 11.05 -24.99 4.27
CA THR A 275 10.22 -24.77 5.44
C THR A 275 10.59 -23.44 6.10
N ALA A 276 9.70 -22.92 6.94
CA ALA A 276 9.95 -21.66 7.63
C ALA A 276 11.11 -21.67 8.64
N ASP A 277 11.58 -22.87 9.02
CA ASP A 277 12.76 -23.07 9.86
C ASP A 277 14.06 -23.16 9.04
N GLY A 278 13.97 -23.01 7.73
CA GLY A 278 15.11 -23.06 6.81
C GLY A 278 15.54 -24.47 6.44
N ASN A 279 14.65 -25.47 6.47
CA ASN A 279 14.97 -26.79 5.92
C ASN A 279 14.57 -26.88 4.45
N PHE A 280 15.45 -27.37 3.59
CA PHE A 280 15.11 -27.66 2.20
C PHE A 280 14.07 -28.78 2.12
N TYR A 281 12.97 -28.52 1.42
CA TYR A 281 11.88 -29.48 1.23
C TYR A 281 11.99 -30.18 -0.12
N ARG A 282 11.97 -29.43 -1.22
CA ARG A 282 12.13 -29.95 -2.59
C ARG A 282 12.36 -28.87 -3.63
N SER A 283 12.72 -29.30 -4.84
CA SER A 283 12.74 -28.47 -6.05
C SER A 283 11.59 -28.79 -7.00
N TYR A 284 11.25 -27.82 -7.85
CA TYR A 284 10.40 -27.99 -9.02
C TYR A 284 11.04 -27.34 -10.27
N PRO A 285 11.10 -28.04 -11.41
CA PRO A 285 10.88 -29.49 -11.56
C PRO A 285 11.82 -30.32 -10.66
N PRO A 286 11.51 -31.59 -10.37
CA PRO A 286 12.41 -32.46 -9.61
C PRO A 286 13.71 -32.71 -10.39
N ALA A 287 14.87 -32.66 -9.73
CA ALA A 287 16.19 -32.78 -10.38
C ALA A 287 16.44 -34.08 -11.18
N THR A 288 15.59 -35.10 -11.02
CA THR A 288 15.67 -36.38 -11.75
C THR A 288 14.84 -36.40 -13.03
N SER A 289 14.17 -35.31 -13.42
CA SER A 289 13.54 -35.23 -14.74
C SER A 289 14.66 -35.14 -15.78
N GLU A 290 14.94 -36.25 -16.47
CA GLU A 290 15.85 -36.23 -17.61
C GLU A 290 15.37 -35.16 -18.60
N PRO A 291 16.25 -34.25 -19.06
CA PRO A 291 15.90 -33.34 -20.13
C PRO A 291 15.48 -34.16 -21.34
N ILE A 292 14.23 -34.01 -21.77
CA ILE A 292 13.82 -34.51 -23.10
C ILE A 292 14.72 -33.74 -24.09
N GLU A 293 15.62 -34.45 -24.76
CA GLU A 293 16.82 -33.93 -25.45
C GLU A 293 16.58 -32.83 -26.51
N GLU A 294 15.33 -32.43 -26.77
CA GLU A 294 14.95 -31.50 -27.83
C GLU A 294 14.28 -30.20 -27.37
N THR A 295 14.08 -29.96 -26.06
CA THR A 295 13.44 -28.72 -25.59
C THR A 295 14.26 -28.00 -24.53
N TYR A 296 15.21 -27.17 -24.98
CA TYR A 296 15.80 -26.13 -24.14
C TYR A 296 14.76 -25.03 -23.89
N THR A 297 13.82 -25.27 -22.98
CA THR A 297 12.90 -24.23 -22.52
C THR A 297 13.52 -23.43 -21.38
N LEU A 298 13.30 -22.12 -21.42
CA LEU A 298 13.63 -21.26 -20.28
C LEU A 298 12.67 -21.58 -19.13
N GLY A 299 13.19 -21.56 -17.91
CA GLY A 299 12.41 -21.72 -16.69
C GLY A 299 11.49 -20.54 -16.41
N PRO A 300 10.67 -20.65 -15.35
CA PRO A 300 9.82 -19.57 -14.89
C PRO A 300 10.59 -18.28 -14.63
N LEU A 301 10.03 -17.17 -15.10
CA LEU A 301 10.56 -15.83 -14.93
C LEU A 301 10.09 -15.19 -13.62
N ARG A 302 8.92 -15.61 -13.10
CA ARG A 302 8.30 -15.02 -11.91
C ARG A 302 7.55 -16.07 -11.10
N GLN A 303 7.41 -15.78 -9.81
CA GLN A 303 6.63 -16.57 -8.87
C GLN A 303 5.67 -15.69 -8.08
N VAL A 304 4.46 -16.18 -7.81
CA VAL A 304 3.49 -15.52 -6.94
C VAL A 304 2.77 -16.55 -6.09
N TRP A 305 2.72 -16.30 -4.77
CA TRP A 305 1.93 -17.13 -3.87
C TRP A 305 0.47 -16.66 -3.84
N GLY A 306 -0.44 -17.62 -3.98
CA GLY A 306 -1.82 -17.52 -3.55
C GLY A 306 -2.06 -18.22 -2.22
N PRO A 307 -3.30 -18.23 -1.73
CA PRO A 307 -3.68 -18.96 -0.51
C PRO A 307 -3.44 -20.48 -0.61
N ASN A 308 -3.72 -21.06 -1.78
CA ASN A 308 -3.72 -22.51 -2.02
C ASN A 308 -2.75 -22.98 -3.11
N HIS A 309 -2.18 -22.04 -3.88
CA HIS A 309 -1.32 -22.32 -5.03
C HIS A 309 -0.06 -21.45 -5.02
N LEU A 310 1.02 -21.97 -5.60
CA LEU A 310 2.18 -21.19 -6.02
C LEU A 310 2.15 -21.13 -7.55
N ALA A 311 1.91 -19.95 -8.11
CA ALA A 311 1.93 -19.73 -9.55
C ALA A 311 3.33 -19.40 -10.05
N LEU A 312 3.75 -20.06 -11.13
CA LEU A 312 5.01 -19.86 -11.83
C LEU A 312 4.71 -19.37 -13.24
N ALA A 313 5.14 -18.15 -13.56
CA ALA A 313 5.02 -17.60 -14.91
C ALA A 313 6.20 -18.08 -15.75
N ASN A 314 5.92 -18.90 -16.74
CA ASN A 314 6.91 -19.45 -17.66
C ASN A 314 7.27 -18.44 -18.76
N ALA A 315 8.44 -18.63 -19.37
CA ALA A 315 8.94 -17.72 -20.39
C ALA A 315 8.12 -17.77 -21.71
N ASP A 316 7.38 -18.85 -21.94
CA ASP A 316 6.49 -19.00 -23.08
C ASP A 316 5.13 -18.28 -22.91
N GLY A 317 4.84 -17.78 -21.70
CA GLY A 317 3.56 -17.13 -21.35
C GLY A 317 2.60 -18.03 -20.59
N SER A 318 2.87 -19.33 -20.46
CA SER A 318 2.06 -20.22 -19.63
C SER A 318 2.26 -19.95 -18.14
N ILE A 319 1.29 -20.33 -17.33
CA ILE A 319 1.36 -20.23 -15.87
C ILE A 319 1.13 -21.60 -15.25
N THR A 320 2.17 -22.16 -14.63
CA THR A 320 2.05 -23.42 -13.90
C THR A 320 1.64 -23.17 -12.45
N LEU A 321 0.57 -23.81 -12.00
CA LEU A 321 0.08 -23.76 -10.63
C LEU A 321 0.55 -24.99 -9.85
N LEU A 322 1.39 -24.77 -8.84
CA LEU A 322 1.79 -25.80 -7.89
C LEU A 322 0.87 -25.79 -6.67
N SER A 323 0.51 -26.97 -6.16
CA SER A 323 -0.19 -27.07 -4.86
C SER A 323 0.70 -26.57 -3.73
N THR A 324 0.17 -25.79 -2.77
CA THR A 324 0.95 -25.40 -1.58
C THR A 324 1.12 -26.52 -0.55
N ILE A 325 0.57 -27.71 -0.82
CA ILE A 325 0.68 -28.90 0.05
C ILE A 325 1.78 -29.82 -0.47
N THR A 326 1.68 -30.24 -1.74
CA THR A 326 2.60 -31.21 -2.35
C THR A 326 3.69 -30.55 -3.20
N PHE A 327 3.45 -29.31 -3.65
CA PHE A 327 4.25 -28.63 -4.67
C PHE A 327 4.46 -29.42 -5.96
N SER A 328 3.48 -30.27 -6.28
CA SER A 328 3.31 -30.83 -7.61
C SER A 328 2.46 -29.89 -8.47
N PRO A 329 2.66 -29.88 -9.79
CA PRO A 329 1.80 -29.14 -10.71
C PRO A 329 0.39 -29.71 -10.64
N VAL A 330 -0.60 -28.83 -10.50
CA VAL A 330 -2.02 -29.16 -10.46
C VAL A 330 -2.68 -28.74 -11.77
N TYR A 331 -2.35 -27.53 -12.26
CA TYR A 331 -2.84 -26.99 -13.51
C TYR A 331 -1.73 -26.20 -14.22
N THR A 332 -1.79 -26.16 -15.55
CA THR A 332 -1.05 -25.21 -16.38
C THR A 332 -2.07 -24.39 -17.15
N LEU A 333 -1.99 -23.07 -17.01
CA LEU A 333 -2.83 -22.12 -17.72
C LEU A 333 -2.06 -21.66 -18.96
N GLU A 334 -2.59 -21.97 -20.14
CA GLU A 334 -1.94 -21.69 -21.41
C GLU A 334 -2.87 -20.82 -22.26
N PRO A 335 -2.58 -19.51 -22.39
CA PRO A 335 -3.44 -18.61 -23.17
C PRO A 335 -3.77 -19.12 -24.59
N TRP A 336 -2.82 -19.78 -25.26
CA TRP A 336 -2.94 -20.23 -26.65
C TRP A 336 -3.72 -21.53 -26.85
N THR A 337 -4.04 -22.28 -25.78
CA THR A 337 -4.85 -23.51 -25.89
C THR A 337 -6.31 -23.30 -25.49
N VAL A 338 -6.67 -22.09 -25.05
CA VAL A 338 -8.03 -21.75 -24.64
C VAL A 338 -8.98 -21.83 -25.84
N VAL A 339 -10.02 -22.66 -25.72
CA VAL A 339 -11.10 -22.75 -26.69
C VAL A 339 -12.07 -21.57 -26.49
N GLU A 340 -12.74 -21.11 -27.54
CA GLU A 340 -13.71 -20.00 -27.45
C GLU A 340 -14.78 -20.21 -26.35
N ASP A 341 -15.20 -21.45 -26.12
CA ASP A 341 -16.18 -21.81 -25.09
C ASP A 341 -15.67 -21.61 -23.64
N ASP A 342 -14.35 -21.61 -23.43
CA ASP A 342 -13.73 -21.37 -22.13
C ASP A 342 -13.56 -19.87 -21.82
N ILE A 343 -13.74 -19.01 -22.83
CA ILE A 343 -13.72 -17.55 -22.68
C ILE A 343 -15.09 -17.07 -22.22
N SER A 344 -15.20 -16.82 -20.91
CA SER A 344 -16.47 -16.42 -20.29
C SER A 344 -16.97 -15.06 -20.74
N ALA A 345 -16.06 -14.10 -20.95
CA ALA A 345 -16.41 -12.78 -21.45
C ALA A 345 -15.16 -11.98 -21.86
N VAL A 346 -15.32 -11.18 -22.91
CA VAL A 346 -14.36 -10.17 -23.32
C VAL A 346 -14.99 -8.79 -23.26
N TYR A 347 -14.30 -7.85 -22.61
CA TYR A 347 -14.70 -6.45 -22.54
C TYR A 347 -13.59 -5.56 -23.11
N ARG A 348 -13.97 -4.58 -23.92
CA ARG A 348 -13.04 -3.57 -24.45
C ARG A 348 -13.49 -2.18 -24.06
N GLU A 349 -12.55 -1.42 -23.53
CA GLU A 349 -12.70 0.01 -23.33
C GLU A 349 -12.67 0.73 -24.69
N GLN A 350 -13.73 1.47 -24.97
CA GLN A 350 -13.84 2.34 -26.13
C GLN A 350 -13.82 3.79 -25.65
N VAL A 351 -13.04 4.61 -26.34
CA VAL A 351 -12.92 6.05 -26.07
C VAL A 351 -13.35 6.78 -27.33
N ASN A 352 -14.39 7.60 -27.21
CA ASN A 352 -14.88 8.36 -28.36
C ASN A 352 -14.02 9.62 -28.60
N GLY A 353 -14.25 10.33 -29.72
CA GLY A 353 -13.51 11.56 -30.03
C GLY A 353 -13.72 12.73 -29.06
N LYS A 354 -14.69 12.64 -28.14
CA LYS A 354 -14.93 13.61 -27.06
C LYS A 354 -14.22 13.20 -25.75
N GLY A 355 -13.64 12.01 -25.69
CA GLY A 355 -13.02 11.45 -24.49
C GLY A 355 -14.00 10.71 -23.58
N ASP A 356 -15.27 10.53 -23.96
CA ASP A 356 -16.19 9.70 -23.20
C ASP A 356 -15.79 8.23 -23.35
N ARG A 357 -15.83 7.51 -22.23
CA ARG A 357 -15.37 6.14 -22.12
C ARG A 357 -16.54 5.21 -21.85
N ASN A 358 -16.60 4.11 -22.58
CA ASN A 358 -17.59 3.06 -22.39
C ASN A 358 -16.94 1.69 -22.59
N TRP A 359 -17.54 0.67 -21.98
CA TRP A 359 -17.11 -0.72 -22.15
C TRP A 359 -18.04 -1.44 -23.11
N ALA A 360 -17.46 -1.98 -24.18
CA ALA A 360 -18.14 -2.84 -25.13
C ALA A 360 -17.94 -4.31 -24.72
N TYR A 361 -19.04 -5.06 -24.65
CA TYR A 361 -19.03 -6.51 -24.47
C TYR A 361 -18.89 -7.19 -25.83
N LEU A 362 -17.91 -8.08 -25.97
CA LEU A 362 -17.55 -8.75 -27.23
C LEU A 362 -17.86 -10.26 -27.21
N GLY A 363 -18.62 -10.77 -26.22
CA GLY A 363 -18.91 -12.20 -26.13
C GLY A 363 -17.67 -13.02 -25.76
N SER A 364 -17.43 -14.10 -26.51
CA SER A 364 -16.25 -14.98 -26.38
C SER A 364 -14.96 -14.40 -26.98
N GLY A 365 -15.03 -13.29 -27.73
CA GLY A 365 -13.83 -12.61 -28.23
C GLY A 365 -13.98 -11.97 -29.61
N ASP A 366 -12.87 -11.39 -30.05
CA ASP A 366 -12.69 -10.81 -31.38
C ASP A 366 -11.29 -11.14 -31.91
N ASP A 367 -10.99 -10.76 -33.16
CA ASP A 367 -9.69 -11.05 -33.80
C ASP A 367 -8.48 -10.65 -32.95
N THR A 368 -8.56 -9.51 -32.24
CA THR A 368 -7.46 -9.06 -31.37
C THR A 368 -7.31 -9.93 -30.13
N THR A 369 -8.40 -10.49 -29.61
CA THR A 369 -8.38 -11.43 -28.49
C THR A 369 -7.74 -12.73 -28.94
N HIS A 370 -8.08 -13.24 -30.13
CA HIS A 370 -7.40 -14.42 -30.68
C HIS A 370 -5.91 -14.18 -30.94
N GLN A 371 -5.54 -12.98 -31.43
CA GLN A 371 -4.14 -12.59 -31.63
C GLN A 371 -3.38 -12.53 -30.29
N LEU A 372 -4.00 -11.98 -29.25
CA LEU A 372 -3.47 -11.96 -27.89
C LEU A 372 -3.19 -13.38 -27.37
N LEU A 373 -4.20 -14.25 -27.47
CA LEU A 373 -4.13 -15.61 -26.93
C LEU A 373 -3.12 -16.48 -27.69
N ALA A 374 -2.97 -16.28 -29.00
CA ALA A 374 -1.97 -16.96 -29.81
C ALA A 374 -0.53 -16.41 -29.65
N SER A 375 -0.34 -15.34 -28.86
CA SER A 375 0.97 -14.72 -28.66
C SER A 375 1.76 -15.44 -27.57
N TYR A 376 2.98 -15.87 -27.91
CA TYR A 376 3.98 -16.33 -26.93
C TYR A 376 4.58 -15.12 -26.23
N SER A 377 3.88 -14.62 -25.23
CA SER A 377 4.30 -13.46 -24.45
C SER A 377 4.44 -13.81 -22.98
N PRO A 378 5.59 -13.55 -22.35
CA PRO A 378 5.75 -13.76 -20.92
C PRO A 378 4.78 -12.93 -20.08
N THR A 379 4.45 -13.45 -18.90
CA THR A 379 3.63 -12.73 -17.93
C THR A 379 4.48 -11.72 -17.14
N ILE A 380 4.05 -10.46 -17.09
CA ILE A 380 4.75 -9.36 -16.40
C ILE A 380 4.26 -9.12 -14.97
N GLU A 381 2.99 -9.40 -14.70
CA GLU A 381 2.37 -9.27 -13.37
C GLU A 381 1.33 -10.38 -13.17
N MET A 382 1.28 -10.93 -11.96
CA MET A 382 0.27 -11.90 -11.53
C MET A 382 -0.19 -11.59 -10.11
N LYS A 383 -1.49 -11.75 -9.84
CA LYS A 383 -2.07 -11.58 -8.50
C LYS A 383 -3.21 -12.57 -8.30
N PHE A 384 -3.18 -13.31 -7.19
CA PHE A 384 -4.34 -14.08 -6.73
C PHE A 384 -5.31 -13.17 -5.98
N ASP A 385 -6.60 -13.48 -6.10
CA ASP A 385 -7.62 -12.92 -5.22
C ASP A 385 -7.45 -13.47 -3.78
N ALA A 386 -8.17 -12.87 -2.83
CA ALA A 386 -8.07 -13.23 -1.41
C ALA A 386 -8.38 -14.71 -1.13
N THR A 387 -9.18 -15.37 -1.98
CA THR A 387 -9.58 -16.78 -1.82
C THR A 387 -8.73 -17.75 -2.63
N GLY A 388 -7.94 -17.27 -3.60
CA GLY A 388 -7.17 -18.10 -4.52
C GLY A 388 -8.01 -18.77 -5.62
N LYS A 389 -9.24 -18.32 -5.83
CA LYS A 389 -10.15 -18.79 -6.89
C LYS A 389 -9.89 -18.09 -8.22
N PHE A 390 -9.36 -16.87 -8.19
CA PHE A 390 -9.06 -16.10 -9.39
C PHE A 390 -7.60 -15.69 -9.43
N LEU A 391 -7.01 -15.74 -10.63
CA LEU A 391 -5.68 -15.22 -10.92
C LEU A 391 -5.78 -14.17 -12.02
N ALA A 392 -5.46 -12.92 -11.68
CA ALA A 392 -5.29 -11.86 -12.66
C ALA A 392 -3.84 -11.84 -13.13
N CYS A 393 -3.62 -11.80 -14.45
CA CYS A 393 -2.31 -11.64 -15.04
C CYS A 393 -2.30 -10.67 -16.22
N ARG A 394 -1.11 -10.19 -16.54
CA ARG A 394 -0.80 -9.30 -17.67
C ARG A 394 0.34 -9.88 -18.48
N LEU A 395 0.22 -9.80 -19.80
CA LEU A 395 1.27 -10.25 -20.72
C LEU A 395 2.13 -9.05 -21.16
N GLU A 396 3.41 -9.29 -21.45
CA GLU A 396 4.35 -8.26 -21.88
C GLU A 396 3.97 -7.60 -23.22
N ALA A 397 3.49 -8.38 -24.19
CA ALA A 397 3.11 -7.90 -25.51
C ALA A 397 1.81 -7.08 -25.51
N PHE A 398 0.98 -7.22 -24.47
CA PHE A 398 -0.33 -6.56 -24.34
C PHE A 398 -0.49 -5.97 -22.92
N PRO A 399 0.32 -4.95 -22.57
CA PRO A 399 0.29 -4.33 -21.24
C PRO A 399 -1.03 -3.60 -20.93
N GLU A 400 -1.89 -3.35 -21.90
CA GLU A 400 -3.23 -2.80 -21.75
C GLU A 400 -4.28 -3.86 -21.37
N THR A 401 -3.95 -5.16 -21.47
CA THR A 401 -4.92 -6.23 -21.27
C THR A 401 -4.74 -6.94 -19.94
N VAL A 402 -5.85 -7.18 -19.23
CA VAL A 402 -5.90 -8.08 -18.07
C VAL A 402 -6.56 -9.39 -18.47
N LEU A 403 -5.87 -10.50 -18.22
CA LEU A 403 -6.44 -11.84 -18.24
C LEU A 403 -6.82 -12.22 -16.81
N VAL A 404 -8.02 -12.73 -16.60
CA VAL A 404 -8.47 -13.24 -15.30
C VAL A 404 -8.92 -14.67 -15.44
N TRP A 405 -8.16 -15.57 -14.83
CA TRP A 405 -8.40 -17.01 -14.83
C TRP A 405 -9.23 -17.40 -13.61
N LYS A 406 -10.32 -18.13 -13.82
CA LYS A 406 -10.99 -18.91 -12.78
C LYS A 406 -10.22 -20.22 -12.60
N ILE A 407 -9.65 -20.39 -11.41
CA ILE A 407 -8.87 -21.58 -11.08
C ILE A 407 -9.84 -22.69 -10.64
N PRO A 408 -9.79 -23.88 -11.26
CA PRO A 408 -10.62 -25.00 -10.84
C PRO A 408 -10.37 -25.34 -9.38
N SER A 409 -11.44 -25.60 -8.63
CA SER A 409 -11.30 -26.00 -7.24
C SER A 409 -10.70 -27.40 -7.20
N SER A 410 -9.43 -27.52 -6.81
CA SER A 410 -8.82 -28.83 -6.56
C SER A 410 -9.52 -29.47 -5.37
N LYS A 411 -10.46 -30.39 -5.61
CA LYS A 411 -10.92 -31.30 -4.54
C LYS A 411 -9.69 -32.13 -4.14
N PRO A 412 -9.34 -32.22 -2.85
CA PRO A 412 -8.27 -33.11 -2.43
C PRO A 412 -8.64 -34.54 -2.84
N ILE A 413 -7.76 -35.21 -3.59
CA ILE A 413 -7.95 -36.55 -4.16
C ILE A 413 -8.34 -37.60 -3.09
N PHE A 414 -8.11 -37.32 -1.80
CA PHE A 414 -8.45 -38.21 -0.69
C PHE A 414 -9.90 -38.09 -0.16
N ALA A 415 -10.75 -37.22 -0.73
CA ALA A 415 -12.12 -37.03 -0.25
C ALA A 415 -13.20 -37.85 -0.97
N SER A 416 -12.84 -38.78 -1.87
CA SER A 416 -13.83 -39.59 -2.61
C SER A 416 -13.67 -41.09 -2.37
N THR A 417 -14.07 -41.55 -1.20
CA THR A 417 -14.61 -42.90 -1.01
C THR A 417 -15.77 -42.85 -0.02
N ALA A 418 -16.86 -42.21 -0.45
CA ALA A 418 -18.20 -42.56 0.01
C ALA A 418 -19.06 -42.60 -1.26
N GLN A 419 -19.27 -43.80 -1.78
CA GLN A 419 -20.40 -44.06 -2.67
C GLN A 419 -21.64 -43.68 -1.88
N ASP A 420 -22.33 -42.61 -2.27
CA ASP A 420 -23.77 -42.55 -2.12
C ASP A 420 -24.37 -41.78 -3.28
N THR A 421 -25.40 -42.41 -3.81
CA THR A 421 -26.09 -42.23 -5.07
C THR A 421 -26.99 -40.97 -5.05
N GLU A 422 -27.21 -40.39 -6.23
CA GLU A 422 -28.29 -39.44 -6.57
C GLU A 422 -28.09 -37.93 -6.24
N SER A 423 -27.18 -37.25 -6.98
CA SER A 423 -27.36 -35.86 -7.43
C SER A 423 -26.28 -35.45 -8.47
N GLU A 424 -26.36 -35.98 -9.69
CA GLU A 424 -25.33 -35.80 -10.75
C GLU A 424 -25.53 -34.58 -11.68
N ALA A 425 -26.36 -33.59 -11.32
CA ALA A 425 -26.63 -32.45 -12.20
C ALA A 425 -25.92 -31.13 -11.82
N GLU A 426 -25.44 -30.96 -10.58
CA GLU A 426 -24.85 -29.67 -10.12
C GLU A 426 -23.32 -29.67 -9.97
N THR A 427 -22.61 -30.75 -10.31
CA THR A 427 -21.18 -30.91 -9.96
C THR A 427 -20.18 -30.84 -11.12
N ASN A 428 -20.62 -30.65 -12.36
CA ASN A 428 -19.72 -30.58 -13.53
C ASN A 428 -19.21 -29.16 -13.87
N GLU A 429 -19.87 -28.08 -13.41
CA GLU A 429 -19.45 -26.70 -13.73
C GLU A 429 -18.17 -26.23 -12.98
N ASP A 430 -17.76 -26.94 -11.94
CA ASP A 430 -16.63 -26.54 -11.08
C ASP A 430 -15.25 -27.00 -11.57
N GLN A 431 -15.20 -27.80 -12.64
CA GLN A 431 -13.95 -28.39 -13.14
C GLN A 431 -13.34 -27.63 -14.33
N ASN A 432 -14.10 -26.78 -15.02
CA ASN A 432 -13.60 -26.12 -16.22
C ASN A 432 -12.90 -24.79 -15.89
N THR A 433 -11.70 -24.63 -16.44
CA THR A 433 -10.95 -23.36 -16.36
C THR A 433 -11.65 -22.36 -17.25
N SER A 434 -12.02 -21.21 -16.70
CA SER A 434 -12.68 -20.17 -17.48
C SER A 434 -11.88 -18.87 -17.44
N MET A 435 -11.95 -18.08 -18.51
CA MET A 435 -11.14 -16.87 -18.66
C MET A 435 -12.00 -15.64 -18.95
N LEU A 436 -11.71 -14.54 -18.27
CA LEU A 436 -12.25 -13.21 -18.54
C LEU A 436 -11.14 -12.31 -19.07
N VAL A 437 -11.44 -11.49 -20.08
CA VAL A 437 -10.47 -10.60 -20.72
C VAL A 437 -10.95 -9.16 -20.66
N PHE A 438 -10.09 -8.27 -20.16
CA PHE A 438 -10.34 -6.82 -20.12
C PHE A 438 -9.28 -6.08 -20.94
N HIS A 439 -9.68 -5.52 -22.09
CA HIS A 439 -8.83 -4.67 -22.93
C HIS A 439 -9.03 -3.21 -22.52
N HIS A 440 -8.06 -2.61 -21.83
CA HIS A 440 -8.08 -1.19 -21.50
C HIS A 440 -7.62 -0.34 -22.69
N HIS A 441 -7.97 0.95 -22.69
CA HIS A 441 -7.54 1.89 -23.72
C HIS A 441 -6.06 2.28 -23.60
N THR A 442 -5.52 2.25 -22.37
CA THR A 442 -4.11 2.51 -22.10
C THR A 442 -3.52 1.44 -21.19
N ASN A 443 -2.19 1.37 -21.15
CA ASN A 443 -1.46 0.41 -20.34
C ASN A 443 -1.89 0.47 -18.87
N ILE A 444 -1.90 -0.69 -18.23
CA ILE A 444 -2.22 -0.76 -16.80
C ILE A 444 -0.96 -0.44 -16.00
N LYS A 445 -1.09 0.53 -15.07
CA LYS A 445 -0.06 0.86 -14.08
C LYS A 445 -0.06 -0.09 -12.89
N LYS A 446 -1.24 -0.55 -12.46
CA LYS A 446 -1.39 -1.36 -11.24
C LYS A 446 -2.66 -2.20 -11.23
N LEU A 447 -2.55 -3.43 -10.73
CA LEU A 447 -3.67 -4.31 -10.40
C LEU A 447 -3.76 -4.56 -8.89
N GLN A 448 -4.98 -4.56 -8.34
CA GLN A 448 -5.22 -4.89 -6.94
C GLN A 448 -6.57 -5.56 -6.74
N TRP A 449 -6.55 -6.81 -6.26
CA TRP A 449 -7.77 -7.47 -5.79
C TRP A 449 -8.32 -6.80 -4.53
N HIS A 450 -9.64 -6.82 -4.40
CA HIS A 450 -10.31 -6.43 -3.18
C HIS A 450 -9.85 -7.32 -2.02
N PRO A 451 -9.58 -6.75 -0.82
CA PRO A 451 -8.97 -7.50 0.28
C PRO A 451 -9.86 -8.61 0.84
N THR A 452 -11.19 -8.51 0.70
CA THR A 452 -12.14 -9.46 1.31
C THR A 452 -13.19 -10.02 0.35
N ILE A 453 -13.39 -9.41 -0.82
CA ILE A 453 -14.45 -9.79 -1.76
C ILE A 453 -13.75 -10.50 -2.91
N SER A 454 -13.93 -11.82 -2.97
CA SER A 454 -13.40 -12.64 -4.05
C SER A 454 -13.95 -12.14 -5.38
N GLY A 455 -13.08 -12.07 -6.39
CA GLY A 455 -13.51 -11.71 -7.75
C GLY A 455 -13.69 -10.23 -8.03
N LEU A 456 -13.49 -9.34 -7.04
CA LEU A 456 -13.51 -7.90 -7.31
C LEU A 456 -12.09 -7.37 -7.54
N LEU A 457 -11.81 -6.90 -8.76
CA LEU A 457 -10.51 -6.40 -9.19
C LEU A 457 -10.54 -4.88 -9.38
N LEU A 458 -9.54 -4.19 -8.84
CA LEU A 458 -9.25 -2.80 -9.15
C LEU A 458 -8.12 -2.73 -10.17
N SER A 459 -8.33 -2.04 -11.29
CA SER A 459 -7.29 -1.70 -12.26
C SER A 459 -7.09 -0.19 -12.36
N HIS A 460 -5.82 0.22 -12.40
CA HIS A 460 -5.39 1.62 -12.54
C HIS A 460 -4.54 1.74 -13.80
N THR A 461 -4.94 2.61 -14.72
CA THR A 461 -4.35 2.77 -16.06
C THR A 461 -3.38 3.96 -16.14
N GLU A 462 -2.56 4.02 -17.20
CA GLU A 462 -1.54 5.05 -17.38
C GLU A 462 -2.11 6.46 -17.53
N ASP A 463 -3.28 6.59 -18.12
CA ASP A 463 -4.08 7.81 -18.19
C ASP A 463 -4.89 8.11 -16.91
N ASN A 464 -4.51 7.46 -15.79
CA ASN A 464 -5.03 7.67 -14.45
C ASN A 464 -6.53 7.37 -14.30
N GLN A 465 -7.09 6.49 -15.13
CA GLN A 465 -8.43 5.97 -14.91
C GLN A 465 -8.37 4.83 -13.90
N ILE A 466 -9.45 4.68 -13.13
CA ILE A 466 -9.59 3.62 -12.13
C ILE A 466 -10.87 2.84 -12.45
N TYR A 467 -10.74 1.53 -12.59
CA TYR A 467 -11.85 0.64 -12.89
C TYR A 467 -12.02 -0.41 -11.79
N LEU A 468 -13.28 -0.77 -11.54
CA LEU A 468 -13.68 -1.88 -10.69
C LEU A 468 -14.36 -2.94 -11.55
N SER A 469 -13.75 -4.11 -11.65
CA SER A 469 -14.26 -5.24 -12.44
C SER A 469 -14.67 -6.37 -11.50
N SER A 470 -15.91 -6.85 -11.62
CA SER A 470 -16.33 -8.08 -10.94
C SER A 470 -16.12 -9.27 -11.87
N THR A 471 -15.63 -10.39 -11.32
CA THR A 471 -15.59 -11.69 -12.02
C THR A 471 -16.82 -12.55 -11.71
N THR A 472 -17.61 -12.13 -10.72
CA THR A 472 -18.83 -12.80 -10.27
C THR A 472 -20.01 -11.87 -10.47
N GLY A 473 -20.89 -12.15 -11.45
CA GLY A 473 -22.09 -11.35 -11.71
C GLY A 473 -22.67 -11.56 -13.11
N GLU A 474 -23.90 -11.06 -13.30
CA GLU A 474 -24.59 -11.09 -14.61
C GLU A 474 -23.92 -10.16 -15.64
N THR A 475 -23.24 -9.10 -15.18
CA THR A 475 -22.44 -8.20 -16.01
C THR A 475 -21.08 -7.99 -15.35
N ASN A 476 -20.01 -8.36 -16.06
CA ASN A 476 -18.63 -8.19 -15.60
C ASN A 476 -18.00 -6.91 -16.18
N ALA A 477 -18.80 -6.04 -16.81
CA ALA A 477 -18.33 -4.79 -17.38
C ALA A 477 -17.63 -3.93 -16.31
N PRO A 478 -16.37 -3.50 -16.54
CA PRO A 478 -15.67 -2.68 -15.56
C PRO A 478 -16.39 -1.35 -15.30
N LEU A 479 -16.55 -1.02 -14.03
CA LEU A 479 -17.14 0.23 -13.57
C LEU A 479 -16.06 1.29 -13.43
N HIS A 480 -16.24 2.44 -14.07
CA HIS A 480 -15.35 3.59 -13.89
C HIS A 480 -15.57 4.25 -12.53
N LEU A 481 -14.52 4.30 -11.70
CA LEU A 481 -14.53 5.01 -10.42
C LEU A 481 -14.16 6.47 -10.65
N SER A 482 -15.15 7.34 -10.73
CA SER A 482 -14.94 8.78 -10.93
C SER A 482 -14.23 9.41 -9.73
N HIS A 483 -13.23 10.26 -9.99
CA HIS A 483 -12.48 10.97 -8.96
C HIS A 483 -12.06 12.37 -9.43
N PRO A 484 -11.81 13.34 -8.54
CA PRO A 484 -11.50 14.73 -8.92
C PRO A 484 -10.20 14.89 -9.73
N PHE A 485 -9.38 13.85 -9.80
CA PHE A 485 -8.14 13.83 -10.59
C PHE A 485 -8.30 13.20 -11.98
N SER A 486 -9.49 12.71 -12.35
CA SER A 486 -9.75 12.14 -13.69
C SER A 486 -10.22 13.18 -14.71
N GLY A 487 -10.28 14.46 -14.33
CA GLY A 487 -10.87 15.52 -15.14
C GLY A 487 -10.20 15.75 -16.50
N PRO A 488 -10.98 16.10 -17.55
CA PRO A 488 -10.45 16.41 -18.87
C PRO A 488 -9.55 17.64 -18.82
N LYS A 489 -8.56 17.71 -19.73
CA LYS A 489 -7.73 18.91 -19.96
C LYS A 489 -8.63 20.11 -20.31
N GLU A 490 -9.09 20.87 -19.33
CA GLU A 490 -9.77 22.13 -19.58
C GLU A 490 -8.76 23.18 -20.05
N SER A 491 -8.74 23.39 -21.38
CA SER A 491 -8.26 24.59 -22.10
C SER A 491 -6.77 25.00 -21.95
N PRO A 492 -6.15 25.57 -23.01
CA PRO A 492 -4.75 25.93 -23.01
C PRO A 492 -4.56 27.26 -22.27
N SER A 493 -4.63 27.23 -20.94
CA SER A 493 -3.92 28.24 -20.15
C SER A 493 -2.43 27.92 -20.22
N THR A 494 -1.63 28.94 -20.51
CA THR A 494 -0.23 28.91 -20.97
C THR A 494 0.80 28.43 -19.94
N SER A 495 0.41 27.61 -18.97
CA SER A 495 1.37 26.88 -18.13
C SER A 495 1.37 25.41 -18.52
N SER A 496 2.48 24.95 -19.06
CA SER A 496 2.81 23.54 -19.34
C SER A 496 2.88 22.72 -18.05
N THR A 497 1.78 22.57 -17.34
CA THR A 497 1.70 21.70 -16.17
C THR A 497 1.77 20.26 -16.65
N SER A 498 2.82 19.58 -16.19
CA SER A 498 3.05 18.14 -16.33
C SER A 498 1.75 17.32 -16.21
N PRO A 499 1.66 16.15 -16.87
CA PRO A 499 0.52 15.24 -16.68
C PRO A 499 0.20 15.06 -15.18
N MET A 500 -1.09 14.92 -14.87
CA MET A 500 -1.54 14.61 -13.53
C MET A 500 -0.90 13.28 -13.13
N ASP A 501 0.03 13.27 -12.19
CA ASP A 501 0.68 12.02 -11.78
C ASP A 501 -0.04 11.48 -10.54
N LEU A 502 -1.02 10.59 -10.75
CA LEU A 502 -1.47 9.71 -9.66
C LEU A 502 -0.27 8.88 -9.20
N VAL A 503 0.01 8.94 -7.90
CA VAL A 503 1.15 8.24 -7.30
C VAL A 503 0.74 6.83 -6.94
N ASN A 504 -0.44 6.66 -6.35
CA ASN A 504 -0.88 5.37 -5.85
C ASN A 504 -2.41 5.33 -5.67
N VAL A 505 -2.99 4.15 -5.88
CA VAL A 505 -4.40 3.83 -5.64
C VAL A 505 -4.44 2.52 -4.85
N HIS A 506 -5.18 2.47 -3.74
CA HIS A 506 -5.26 1.24 -2.94
C HIS A 506 -6.54 1.15 -2.07
N TRP A 507 -6.95 -0.07 -1.71
CA TRP A 507 -8.07 -0.39 -0.79
C TRP A 507 -7.77 -0.15 0.71
N VAL A 508 -8.25 0.94 1.30
CA VAL A 508 -8.05 1.26 2.74
C VAL A 508 -8.81 0.27 3.62
N THR A 509 -10.04 -0.03 3.21
CA THR A 509 -10.94 -0.97 3.87
C THR A 509 -11.64 -1.80 2.80
N SER A 510 -12.52 -2.70 3.22
CA SER A 510 -13.41 -3.44 2.32
C SER A 510 -14.46 -2.56 1.61
N THR A 511 -14.47 -1.25 1.87
CA THR A 511 -15.48 -0.35 1.27
C THR A 511 -14.89 0.94 0.71
N THR A 512 -13.59 1.16 0.88
CA THR A 512 -12.98 2.48 0.76
C THR A 512 -11.67 2.40 -0.03
N VAL A 513 -11.50 3.29 -1.01
CA VAL A 513 -10.30 3.39 -1.85
C VAL A 513 -9.62 4.73 -1.58
N LEU A 514 -8.31 4.70 -1.33
CA LEU A 514 -7.46 5.89 -1.23
C LEU A 514 -6.77 6.12 -2.57
N ILE A 515 -6.94 7.33 -3.10
CA ILE A 515 -6.32 7.81 -4.34
C ILE A 515 -5.34 8.92 -3.97
N THR A 516 -4.08 8.79 -4.35
CA THR A 516 -3.01 9.71 -3.96
C THR A 516 -2.33 10.33 -5.17
N THR A 517 -1.98 11.60 -5.09
CA THR A 517 -1.38 12.35 -6.20
C THR A 517 -0.11 13.03 -5.76
N LYS A 518 0.80 13.27 -6.70
CA LYS A 518 2.10 13.90 -6.39
C LYS A 518 1.98 15.37 -6.00
N LYS A 519 0.94 16.07 -6.47
CA LYS A 519 0.84 17.55 -6.37
C LYS A 519 -0.47 18.06 -5.76
N ARG A 520 -1.56 17.32 -5.87
CA ARG A 520 -2.92 17.82 -5.56
C ARG A 520 -3.51 17.30 -4.25
N GLY A 521 -2.83 16.41 -3.53
CA GLY A 521 -3.42 15.78 -2.35
C GLY A 521 -3.67 14.29 -2.53
N TRP A 522 -4.52 13.78 -1.66
CA TRP A 522 -5.15 12.48 -1.74
C TRP A 522 -6.65 12.63 -1.48
N VAL A 523 -7.44 11.70 -2.00
CA VAL A 523 -8.90 11.65 -1.78
C VAL A 523 -9.31 10.23 -1.43
N ILE A 524 -10.46 10.14 -0.77
CA ILE A 524 -11.11 8.88 -0.51
C ILE A 524 -12.32 8.75 -1.43
N ALA A 525 -12.41 7.61 -2.10
CA ALA A 525 -13.55 7.20 -2.87
C ALA A 525 -14.27 6.04 -2.16
N TYR A 526 -15.60 6.11 -2.13
CA TYR A 526 -16.46 5.08 -1.55
C TYR A 526 -17.25 4.38 -2.67
N PRO A 527 -16.67 3.36 -3.33
CA PRO A 527 -17.33 2.70 -4.45
C PRO A 527 -18.66 2.02 -4.10
N PHE A 528 -18.91 1.76 -2.82
CA PHE A 528 -20.15 1.15 -2.33
C PHE A 528 -21.02 2.12 -1.50
N GLY A 529 -20.78 3.42 -1.63
CA GLY A 529 -21.44 4.47 -0.84
C GLY A 529 -20.68 4.81 0.45
N ALA A 530 -20.74 6.07 0.84
CA ALA A 530 -20.11 6.53 2.07
C ALA A 530 -20.78 5.90 3.30
N PRO A 531 -20.00 5.55 4.34
CA PRO A 531 -20.58 5.14 5.61
C PRO A 531 -21.47 6.27 6.14
N SER A 532 -22.65 5.93 6.65
CA SER A 532 -23.57 6.88 7.26
C SER A 532 -22.82 7.68 8.33
N ALA A 533 -22.85 9.01 8.25
CA ALA A 533 -22.26 9.85 9.29
C ALA A 533 -22.80 9.40 10.66
N PRO A 534 -21.94 9.25 11.69
CA PRO A 534 -22.42 8.88 13.01
C PRO A 534 -23.45 9.92 13.44
N SER A 535 -24.69 9.48 13.70
CA SER A 535 -25.74 10.36 14.22
C SER A 535 -25.18 11.05 15.46
N SER A 536 -25.33 12.37 15.52
CA SER A 536 -24.88 13.22 16.62
C SER A 536 -25.14 12.57 17.99
N PRO A 537 -24.27 12.77 18.99
CA PRO A 537 -24.41 12.11 20.27
C PRO A 537 -25.79 12.40 20.84
N VAL A 538 -26.51 11.32 21.15
CA VAL A 538 -27.80 11.34 21.83
C VAL A 538 -27.60 12.15 23.12
N HIS A 539 -28.16 13.35 23.16
CA HIS A 539 -28.36 14.07 24.40
C HIS A 539 -29.28 13.19 25.25
N THR A 540 -28.71 12.51 26.23
CA THR A 540 -29.44 11.86 27.30
C THR A 540 -30.11 12.95 28.13
N GLN A 541 -31.30 13.38 27.69
CA GLN A 541 -32.18 14.18 28.52
C GLN A 541 -32.72 13.28 29.63
N PHE A 542 -32.13 13.42 30.81
CA PHE A 542 -32.77 13.02 32.05
C PHE A 542 -34.07 13.82 32.18
N SER A 543 -35.19 13.10 32.12
CA SER A 543 -36.50 13.62 32.45
C SER A 543 -36.56 13.89 33.96
N ASP A 544 -36.71 15.16 34.34
CA ASP A 544 -37.28 15.49 35.64
C ASP A 544 -38.49 16.39 35.44
N THR A 545 -39.54 16.04 36.16
CA THR A 545 -40.91 16.47 35.89
C THR A 545 -41.33 17.40 37.02
N ARG A 546 -41.58 18.70 36.76
CA ARG A 546 -42.65 19.48 37.41
C ARG A 546 -42.85 20.91 36.86
N GLU A 547 -44.00 21.05 36.22
CA GLU A 547 -45.03 22.11 36.29
C GLU A 547 -44.72 23.62 36.30
N ARG A 548 -45.35 24.29 35.31
CA ARG A 548 -46.00 25.64 35.31
C ARG A 548 -45.05 26.85 35.39
N THR A 549 -45.15 27.94 34.61
CA THR A 549 -46.27 28.60 33.90
C THR A 549 -45.71 29.70 32.98
N ARG A 550 -46.41 29.96 31.86
CA ARG A 550 -46.50 31.14 30.96
C ARG A 550 -45.63 32.40 31.16
N ASP A 551 -45.03 32.79 30.03
CA ASP A 551 -44.96 34.10 29.34
C ASP A 551 -44.37 35.37 29.98
N HIS A 552 -43.59 36.06 29.11
CA HIS A 552 -43.15 37.47 29.05
C HIS A 552 -41.84 37.93 29.72
N GLU A 553 -40.88 38.24 28.83
CA GLU A 553 -40.06 39.47 28.71
C GLU A 553 -39.11 39.97 29.82
N THR A 554 -37.87 40.24 29.34
CA THR A 554 -36.88 41.27 29.73
C THR A 554 -35.89 41.05 30.89
N GLN A 555 -34.68 41.59 30.61
CA GLN A 555 -33.47 41.82 31.42
C GLN A 555 -32.55 40.61 31.67
N GLU A 556 -31.41 40.54 30.97
CA GLU A 556 -30.14 41.23 31.29
C GLU A 556 -29.60 40.83 32.67
N GLU A 557 -28.80 39.76 32.71
CA GLU A 557 -27.72 39.63 33.68
C GLU A 557 -26.40 39.33 32.97
N VAL A 558 -25.58 40.37 33.02
CA VAL A 558 -24.14 40.43 32.78
C VAL A 558 -23.42 39.56 33.81
N SER A 559 -22.54 38.65 33.38
CA SER A 559 -21.40 38.06 34.12
C SER A 559 -20.94 36.81 33.33
N GLU A 560 -19.69 36.49 33.01
CA GLU A 560 -18.35 36.98 33.32
C GLU A 560 -17.46 36.56 32.14
N ASP A 561 -17.01 37.47 31.27
CA ASP A 561 -15.97 37.09 30.27
C ASP A 561 -15.03 38.23 29.86
N SER A 562 -15.03 39.33 30.62
CA SER A 562 -14.20 40.51 30.32
C SER A 562 -12.74 40.42 30.77
N LEU A 563 -12.33 39.37 31.50
CA LEU A 563 -10.93 39.23 31.94
C LEU A 563 -10.08 38.42 30.95
N TYR A 564 -10.68 37.46 30.24
CA TYR A 564 -10.00 36.61 29.27
C TYR A 564 -9.65 37.38 27.98
N ASP A 565 -10.49 38.34 27.58
CA ASP A 565 -10.27 39.19 26.40
C ASP A 565 -9.23 40.31 26.63
N ILE A 566 -9.02 40.72 27.88
CA ILE A 566 -7.96 41.69 28.25
C ILE A 566 -6.58 41.00 28.32
N LEU A 567 -6.51 39.75 28.80
CA LEU A 567 -5.23 39.01 28.93
C LEU A 567 -4.77 38.34 27.62
N SER A 568 -5.70 38.07 26.69
CA SER A 568 -5.38 37.44 25.40
C SER A 568 -4.98 38.42 24.28
N GLY A 569 -4.94 39.73 24.57
CA GLY A 569 -4.48 40.75 23.60
C GLY A 569 -5.40 40.91 22.38
N ARG A 570 -6.67 40.49 22.48
CA ARG A 570 -7.63 40.48 21.36
C ARG A 570 -8.49 41.74 21.24
N THR A 571 -8.28 42.74 22.10
CA THR A 571 -8.91 44.06 21.96
C THR A 571 -7.94 45.04 21.30
N PRO A 572 -8.22 45.57 20.10
CA PRO A 572 -7.35 46.57 19.47
C PRO A 572 -7.40 47.88 20.27
N LEU A 573 -6.22 48.47 20.54
CA LEU A 573 -6.09 49.77 21.18
C LEU A 573 -6.79 50.86 20.33
N PRO A 574 -7.60 51.75 20.92
CA PRO A 574 -8.19 52.87 20.19
C PRO A 574 -7.10 53.80 19.66
N ALA A 575 -7.25 54.22 18.40
CA ALA A 575 -6.34 55.18 17.77
C ALA A 575 -6.37 56.52 18.52
N LEU A 576 -5.22 56.90 19.10
CA LEU A 576 -5.02 58.23 19.68
C LEU A 576 -5.02 59.26 18.54
N ARG A 577 -6.13 60.00 18.41
CA ARG A 577 -6.18 61.26 17.66
C ARG A 577 -5.57 62.35 18.54
N ILE A 578 -4.30 62.65 18.31
CA ILE A 578 -3.72 63.91 18.77
C ILE A 578 -4.27 64.98 17.82
N SER A 579 -5.10 65.86 18.35
CA SER A 579 -5.61 67.03 17.65
C SER A 579 -4.57 68.13 17.78
N ASP A 580 -4.08 68.58 16.64
CA ASP A 580 -3.55 69.93 16.46
C ASP A 580 -4.67 70.92 16.78
N ASP A 581 -4.36 71.91 17.61
CA ASP A 581 -4.87 73.30 17.57
C ASP A 581 -4.73 73.91 18.96
N TYR A 582 -3.64 74.65 19.21
CA TYR A 582 -3.65 75.87 20.04
C TYR A 582 -2.33 76.62 19.84
N LEU A 583 -2.38 77.67 18.99
CA LEU A 583 -1.45 78.81 19.03
C LEU A 583 -1.92 79.80 20.11
N PRO A 584 -1.03 80.63 20.70
CA PRO A 584 -0.75 81.94 20.08
C PRO A 584 0.71 82.44 20.17
N GLU A 585 1.05 83.23 19.15
CA GLU A 585 1.83 84.49 19.13
C GLU A 585 2.75 84.83 20.33
N ASP A 586 4.06 84.98 20.11
CA ASP A 586 4.70 86.29 19.85
C ASP A 586 6.25 86.26 19.99
N SER A 587 6.87 87.25 19.35
CA SER A 587 8.21 87.84 19.61
C SER A 587 9.47 87.23 18.98
N GLU A 588 9.87 87.86 17.86
CA GLU A 588 11.19 88.44 17.54
C GLU A 588 12.43 87.98 18.34
N ALA A 589 13.49 87.56 17.64
CA ALA A 589 14.79 88.26 17.64
C ALA A 589 15.90 87.45 16.92
N GLU A 590 16.80 88.23 16.35
CA GLU A 590 18.00 87.97 15.54
C GLU A 590 19.04 87.02 16.16
N GLY A 591 19.99 86.54 15.35
CA GLY A 591 21.33 86.21 15.86
C GLY A 591 22.14 85.21 15.04
N TYR A 592 23.31 85.66 14.61
CA TYR A 592 24.29 84.98 13.76
C TYR A 592 25.18 83.94 14.49
N GLU A 593 25.71 83.02 13.67
CA GLU A 593 27.07 82.45 13.62
C GLU A 593 27.73 81.67 14.80
N GLU A 594 28.29 80.53 14.36
CA GLU A 594 29.61 79.92 14.63
C GLU A 594 30.14 79.60 16.04
N GLY A 595 30.87 78.47 16.10
CA GLY A 595 31.74 78.02 17.19
C GLY A 595 31.50 76.53 17.47
N ASN A 596 32.12 75.59 16.76
CA ASN A 596 33.53 75.19 16.77
C ASN A 596 34.05 74.63 18.12
N ASP A 597 34.70 73.47 17.99
CA ASP A 597 35.71 72.82 18.85
C ASP A 597 35.34 72.01 20.11
N GLY A 598 35.96 70.81 20.14
CA GLY A 598 36.39 70.10 21.35
C GLY A 598 35.85 68.67 21.47
N LEU A 599 36.42 67.66 20.78
CA LEU A 599 37.51 66.76 21.26
C LEU A 599 37.09 65.96 22.52
N ASP A 600 37.25 64.63 22.66
CA ASP A 600 38.14 63.69 21.99
C ASP A 600 37.68 62.24 22.29
N ASP A 601 37.99 61.37 21.33
CA ASP A 601 38.53 60.01 21.44
C ASP A 601 38.25 59.14 22.69
N THR A 602 37.66 57.95 22.48
CA THR A 602 38.40 56.66 22.63
C THR A 602 37.51 55.43 22.40
N PHE A 603 38.12 54.46 21.70
CA PHE A 603 37.71 53.05 21.48
C PHE A 603 37.04 52.70 20.15
N ARG A 604 37.91 52.54 19.14
CA ARG A 604 38.31 51.24 18.53
C ARG A 604 37.16 50.22 18.38
N GLY A 605 36.85 49.67 17.22
CA GLY A 605 37.52 49.66 15.93
C GLY A 605 36.92 48.53 15.09
N LYS A 606 36.83 48.80 13.78
CA LYS A 606 36.80 47.91 12.59
C LYS A 606 36.74 46.39 12.84
N GLY A 607 35.89 45.60 12.19
CA GLY A 607 35.41 45.76 10.82
C GLY A 607 36.13 44.77 9.87
N THR A 608 35.30 44.08 9.08
CA THR A 608 35.54 43.54 7.73
C THR A 608 36.38 42.27 7.49
N ALA A 609 35.65 41.23 7.07
CA ALA A 609 35.71 40.55 5.76
C ALA A 609 37.05 40.00 5.23
N GLY A 610 37.03 38.73 4.83
CA GLY A 610 38.08 38.13 4.00
C GLY A 610 37.77 36.70 3.57
N THR A 611 37.55 36.53 2.27
CA THR A 611 37.36 35.30 1.50
C THR A 611 38.69 34.54 1.29
N ILE A 612 38.58 33.25 0.92
CA ILE A 612 39.56 32.39 0.20
C ILE A 612 40.54 31.59 1.08
N GLY A 613 40.62 30.27 0.80
CA GLY A 613 41.83 29.49 1.03
C GLY A 613 41.63 28.00 1.28
N SER A 614 41.74 27.21 0.22
CA SER A 614 42.12 25.79 0.21
C SER A 614 43.35 25.47 1.07
N PHE A 615 43.46 24.27 1.64
CA PHE A 615 44.61 23.36 1.43
C PHE A 615 44.35 21.97 2.03
N GLU A 616 44.78 20.97 1.27
CA GLU A 616 44.97 19.56 1.65
C GLU A 616 46.01 19.40 2.76
N TYR A 617 45.80 18.41 3.62
CA TYR A 617 46.71 17.29 3.84
C TYR A 617 45.93 16.08 4.36
#